data_AF-A0A565C174-F1
#
_entry.id   AF-A0A565C174-F1
#
_cell.length_a   1.000
_cell.length_b   1.000
_cell.length_c   1.000
_cell.angle_alpha   90.00
_cell.angle_beta   90.00
_cell.angle_gamma   90.00
#
_symmetry.space_group_name_H-M   'P 1'
#
loop_
_entity.id
_entity.type
_entity.pdbx_description
1 polymer ?
#
loop_
_entity_poly.entity_id
_entity_poly.type
_entity_poly.pdbx_seq_one_letter_code
_entity_poly.pdbx_strand_id
1 'polypeptide(L)'
;MRTPCGNVYSHDHLKKVAETARKQGIMVITNDQTIFGDNPFVPMGKFATIVPVLTLGGISKGWVVPGWKIGWIALSGSIHLDITPDPSTIIQNRPSSFEFTVRVFLISVSIPLPPLHHSIEKGDKKFFAKKNERLKHNVDLACGRLKDIPCLVCPKKPESCTYLLVKIL
;
A
#
# COMPACT_ATOMS: atom_id res chain seq x y z
N MET A 1 -3.69 3.60 -2.44
CA MET A 1 -3.28 3.99 -3.81
C MET A 1 -4.09 3.19 -4.83
N ARG A 2 -4.64 3.82 -5.87
CA ARG A 2 -5.08 3.08 -7.08
C ARG A 2 -4.00 3.21 -8.14
N THR A 3 -3.31 2.12 -8.48
CA THR A 3 -2.74 1.96 -9.81
C THR A 3 -3.90 1.66 -10.76
N PRO A 4 -4.07 2.35 -11.91
CA PRO A 4 -3.13 3.26 -12.57
C PRO A 4 -3.26 4.77 -12.21
N CYS A 5 -4.25 5.15 -11.40
CA CYS A 5 -4.62 6.56 -11.18
C CYS A 5 -3.60 7.42 -10.40
N GLY A 6 -2.70 6.84 -9.60
CA GLY A 6 -1.73 7.60 -8.81
C GLY A 6 -2.32 8.45 -7.67
N ASN A 7 -3.58 8.18 -7.27
CA ASN A 7 -4.28 8.92 -6.22
C ASN A 7 -3.83 8.52 -4.81
N VAL A 8 -3.60 9.54 -3.97
CA VAL A 8 -3.45 9.43 -2.52
C VAL A 8 -4.80 9.75 -1.85
N TYR A 9 -5.20 8.92 -0.89
CA TYR A 9 -6.46 9.09 -0.16
C TYR A 9 -6.22 9.83 1.15
N SER A 10 -7.12 10.76 1.46
CA SER A 10 -7.09 11.46 2.75
C SER A 10 -7.46 10.51 3.90
N HIS A 11 -7.07 10.91 5.11
CA HIS A 11 -7.44 10.21 6.33
C HIS A 11 -8.95 9.96 6.43
N ASP A 12 -9.77 10.99 6.20
CA ASP A 12 -11.23 10.88 6.33
C ASP A 12 -11.85 9.95 5.29
N HIS A 13 -11.28 9.92 4.08
CA HIS A 13 -11.72 8.97 3.07
C HIS A 13 -11.42 7.53 3.49
N LEU A 14 -10.22 7.26 3.98
CA LEU A 14 -9.83 5.93 4.46
C LEU A 14 -10.64 5.50 5.70
N LYS A 15 -10.96 6.45 6.60
CA LYS A 15 -11.85 6.20 7.74
C LYS A 15 -13.23 5.76 7.29
N LYS A 16 -13.84 6.44 6.31
CA LYS A 16 -15.13 6.04 5.74
C LYS A 16 -15.08 4.65 5.11
N VAL A 17 -13.98 4.31 4.43
CA VAL A 17 -13.77 2.96 3.89
C VAL A 17 -13.72 1.93 5.03
N ALA A 18 -12.98 2.20 6.11
CA ALA A 18 -12.89 1.31 7.26
C ALA A 18 -14.26 1.08 7.91
N GLU A 19 -15.03 2.16 8.14
CA GLU A 19 -16.37 2.09 8.73
C GLU A 19 -17.36 1.32 7.84
N THR A 20 -17.24 1.48 6.52
CA THR A 20 -18.08 0.76 5.55
C THR A 20 -17.74 -0.72 5.53
N ALA A 21 -16.45 -1.07 5.50
CA ALA A 21 -15.99 -2.45 5.54
C ALA A 21 -16.42 -3.16 6.84
N ARG A 22 -16.30 -2.47 7.99
CA ARG A 22 -16.84 -2.95 9.28
C ARG A 22 -18.33 -3.22 9.22
N LYS A 23 -19.14 -2.32 8.65
CA LYS A 23 -20.60 -2.51 8.52
C LYS A 23 -20.97 -3.73 7.67
N GLN A 24 -20.14 -4.06 6.69
CA GLN A 24 -20.32 -5.21 5.81
C GLN A 24 -19.69 -6.50 6.36
N GLY A 25 -19.00 -6.45 7.52
CA GLY A 25 -18.31 -7.60 8.09
C GLY A 25 -17.11 -8.09 7.26
N ILE A 26 -16.52 -7.24 6.42
CA ILE A 26 -15.40 -7.60 5.54
C ILE A 26 -14.08 -6.99 6.01
N MET A 27 -12.98 -7.70 5.74
CA MET A 27 -11.61 -7.20 5.94
C MET A 27 -11.19 -6.26 4.79
N VAL A 28 -10.24 -5.36 5.07
CA VAL A 28 -9.62 -4.51 4.06
C VAL A 28 -8.24 -5.02 3.67
N ILE A 29 -8.00 -5.23 2.38
CA ILE A 29 -6.67 -5.55 1.83
C ILE A 29 -6.09 -4.28 1.19
N THR A 30 -4.87 -3.91 1.55
CA THR A 30 -4.16 -2.73 1.01
C THR A 30 -2.75 -3.10 0.54
N ASN A 31 -2.14 -2.27 -0.30
CA ASN A 31 -0.73 -2.36 -0.64
C ASN A 31 0.11 -1.20 -0.05
N ASP A 32 1.41 -1.45 0.10
CA ASP A 32 2.46 -0.47 0.39
C ASP A 32 2.66 0.49 -0.80
N GLN A 33 3.00 1.74 -0.49
CA GLN A 33 2.83 2.88 -1.38
C GLN A 33 4.10 3.72 -1.51
N THR A 34 4.39 4.12 -2.75
CA THR A 34 5.37 5.16 -3.06
C THR A 34 4.64 6.47 -3.35
N ILE A 35 4.87 7.48 -2.51
CA ILE A 35 4.22 8.80 -2.59
C ILE A 35 5.28 9.88 -2.74
N PHE A 36 5.03 10.82 -3.64
CA PHE A 36 5.90 11.97 -3.92
C PHE A 36 5.15 13.30 -4.02
N GLY A 37 3.81 13.27 -4.00
CA GLY A 37 3.00 14.47 -3.88
C GLY A 37 2.98 15.02 -2.47
N ASP A 38 2.31 16.16 -2.31
CA ASP A 38 2.32 16.92 -1.06
C ASP A 38 1.35 16.34 0.00
N ASN A 39 0.43 15.46 -0.42
CA ASN A 39 -0.48 14.77 0.47
C ASN A 39 0.22 13.70 1.31
N PRO A 40 0.12 13.74 2.65
CA PRO A 40 0.79 12.77 3.51
C PRO A 40 0.22 11.38 3.32
N PHE A 41 1.09 10.37 3.37
CA PHE A 41 0.67 8.98 3.34
C PHE A 41 -0.07 8.60 4.63
N VAL A 42 -1.28 8.07 4.49
CA VAL A 42 -2.02 7.46 5.59
C VAL A 42 -2.12 5.96 5.32
N PRO A 43 -1.38 5.10 6.06
CA PRO A 43 -1.49 3.66 5.90
C PRO A 43 -2.83 3.17 6.44
N MET A 44 -3.48 2.24 5.72
CA MET A 44 -4.76 1.69 6.13
C MET A 44 -4.69 0.98 7.51
N GLY A 45 -3.51 0.45 7.86
CA GLY A 45 -3.26 -0.17 9.17
C GLY A 45 -3.54 0.74 10.38
N LYS A 46 -3.58 2.07 10.21
CA LYS A 46 -4.03 3.00 11.27
C LYS A 46 -5.49 2.77 11.70
N PHE A 47 -6.31 2.20 10.82
CA PHE A 47 -7.72 1.91 11.08
C PHE A 47 -7.96 0.46 11.52
N ALA A 48 -6.91 -0.26 11.91
CA ALA A 48 -6.97 -1.64 12.38
C ALA A 48 -7.83 -1.83 13.65
N THR A 49 -8.10 -0.75 14.39
CA THR A 49 -9.05 -0.75 15.52
C THR A 49 -10.53 -0.73 15.08
N ILE A 50 -10.80 -0.38 13.81
CA ILE A 50 -12.15 -0.31 13.24
C ILE A 50 -12.47 -1.57 12.43
N VAL A 51 -11.50 -2.07 11.66
CA VAL A 51 -11.66 -3.21 10.75
C VAL A 51 -10.33 -3.96 10.65
N PRO A 52 -10.32 -5.30 10.47
CA PRO A 52 -9.10 -6.02 10.14
C PRO A 52 -8.48 -5.48 8.85
N VAL A 53 -7.16 -5.32 8.82
CA VAL A 53 -6.42 -4.81 7.66
C VAL A 53 -5.27 -5.74 7.32
N LEU A 54 -5.21 -6.20 6.07
CA LEU A 54 -4.11 -6.98 5.53
C LEU A 54 -3.31 -6.12 4.54
N THR A 55 -2.06 -5.83 4.87
CA THR A 55 -1.18 -4.95 4.10
C THR A 55 -0.14 -5.75 3.33
N LEU A 56 -0.14 -5.62 2.01
CA LEU A 56 0.81 -6.23 1.09
C LEU A 56 1.97 -5.25 0.84
N GLY A 57 3.16 -5.55 1.36
CA GLY A 57 4.36 -4.75 1.15
C GLY A 57 5.40 -5.45 0.28
N GLY A 58 6.40 -4.69 -0.17
CA GLY A 58 7.51 -5.22 -0.94
C GLY A 58 8.53 -4.17 -1.33
N ILE A 59 9.77 -4.61 -1.55
CA ILE A 59 10.88 -3.69 -1.88
C ILE A 59 10.91 -3.29 -3.36
N SER A 60 10.09 -3.91 -4.21
CA SER A 60 10.12 -3.72 -5.67
C SER A 60 9.96 -2.27 -6.12
N LYS A 61 9.02 -1.54 -5.49
CA LYS A 61 8.71 -0.15 -5.86
C LYS A 61 9.50 0.87 -5.02
N GLY A 62 9.69 0.56 -3.74
CA GLY A 62 10.46 1.41 -2.83
C GLY A 62 11.92 1.50 -3.25
N TRP A 63 12.60 0.35 -3.32
CA TRP A 63 14.03 0.25 -3.62
C TRP A 63 14.33 0.04 -5.10
N VAL A 64 13.30 0.02 -5.97
CA VAL A 64 13.46 -0.13 -7.43
C VAL A 64 14.18 -1.44 -7.79
N VAL A 65 13.85 -2.52 -7.06
CA VAL A 65 14.42 -3.86 -7.24
C VAL A 65 13.33 -4.92 -7.51
N PRO A 66 12.53 -4.77 -8.60
CA PRO A 66 11.45 -5.70 -8.89
C PRO A 66 11.93 -7.15 -9.10
N GLY A 67 13.14 -7.35 -9.62
CA GLY A 67 13.72 -8.68 -9.88
C GLY A 67 14.01 -9.51 -8.63
N TRP A 68 14.00 -8.92 -7.44
CA TRP A 68 14.39 -9.61 -6.21
C TRP A 68 13.26 -10.42 -5.60
N LYS A 69 12.01 -10.22 -6.05
CA LYS A 69 10.84 -11.01 -5.62
C LYS A 69 10.69 -11.12 -4.09
N ILE A 70 10.94 -10.01 -3.39
CA ILE A 70 10.78 -9.89 -1.93
C ILE A 70 9.53 -9.07 -1.64
N GLY A 71 8.56 -9.71 -1.00
CA GLY A 71 7.34 -9.10 -0.50
C GLY A 71 6.98 -9.61 0.89
N TRP A 72 6.05 -8.93 1.54
CA TRP A 72 5.53 -9.35 2.84
C TRP A 72 4.03 -9.04 2.96
N ILE A 73 3.38 -9.75 3.86
CA ILE A 73 2.00 -9.52 4.26
C ILE A 73 2.00 -9.16 5.74
N ALA A 74 1.51 -7.98 6.09
CA ALA A 74 1.33 -7.55 7.47
C ALA A 74 -0.17 -7.50 7.79
N LEU A 75 -0.63 -8.38 8.68
CA LEU A 75 -1.98 -8.32 9.24
C LEU A 75 -1.98 -7.28 10.39
N SER A 76 -2.98 -6.43 10.47
CA SER A 76 -3.16 -5.43 11.53
C SER A 76 -4.60 -5.49 12.03
N GLY A 77 -4.76 -5.57 13.35
CA GLY A 77 -6.06 -5.72 14.01
C GLY A 77 -6.41 -7.18 14.31
N SER A 78 -7.48 -7.36 15.06
CA SER A 78 -7.96 -8.68 15.49
C SER A 78 -8.88 -9.26 14.44
N ILE A 79 -8.55 -10.44 13.93
CA ILE A 79 -9.41 -11.19 13.01
C ILE A 79 -9.90 -12.44 13.74
N HIS A 80 -11.23 -12.61 13.83
CA HIS A 80 -11.81 -13.94 14.07
C HIS A 80 -11.89 -14.60 12.70
N LEU A 81 -10.83 -15.31 12.35
CA LEU A 81 -10.81 -16.11 11.13
C LEU A 81 -10.87 -17.57 11.58
N ASP A 82 -12.06 -18.15 11.52
CA ASP A 82 -12.24 -19.59 11.57
C ASP A 82 -11.68 -20.18 10.27
N ILE A 83 -10.35 -20.21 10.13
CA ILE A 83 -9.70 -21.10 9.17
C ILE A 83 -9.41 -22.39 9.91
N THR A 84 -10.44 -23.18 10.19
CA THR A 84 -10.26 -24.63 10.25
C THR A 84 -10.28 -25.13 8.81
N PRO A 85 -9.25 -25.85 8.34
CA PRO A 85 -9.30 -26.58 7.07
C PRO A 85 -10.25 -27.80 7.11
N ASP A 86 -11.17 -27.85 8.08
CA ASP A 86 -11.98 -29.01 8.39
C ASP A 86 -13.45 -28.58 8.60
N PRO A 87 -14.41 -29.04 7.79
CA PRO A 87 -15.82 -28.70 7.92
C PRO A 87 -16.53 -29.36 9.13
N SER A 88 -15.81 -30.04 10.04
CA SER A 88 -16.42 -30.85 11.10
C SER A 88 -16.27 -30.35 12.55
N THR A 89 -15.62 -29.22 12.82
CA THR A 89 -15.45 -28.74 14.22
C THR A 89 -16.07 -27.37 14.47
N ILE A 90 -17.40 -27.37 14.59
CA ILE A 90 -18.15 -26.39 15.38
C ILE A 90 -17.88 -26.70 16.86
N ILE A 91 -16.85 -26.12 17.48
CA ILE A 91 -16.70 -26.18 18.95
C ILE A 91 -16.17 -24.84 19.50
N GLN A 92 -17.12 -24.14 20.13
CA GLN A 92 -17.02 -23.35 21.36
C GLN A 92 -16.47 -21.92 21.32
N ASN A 93 -17.43 -20.99 21.43
CA ASN A 93 -17.46 -19.91 22.41
C ASN A 93 -16.28 -19.90 23.41
N ARG A 94 -15.37 -18.94 23.25
CA ARG A 94 -14.62 -18.37 24.37
C ARG A 94 -14.41 -16.87 24.14
N PRO A 95 -14.86 -15.99 25.05
CA PRO A 95 -14.56 -14.57 24.97
C PRO A 95 -13.16 -14.37 25.57
N SER A 96 -12.13 -14.44 24.74
CA SER A 96 -10.79 -14.01 25.15
C SER A 96 -10.42 -12.78 24.35
N SER A 97 -10.45 -11.65 25.05
CA SER A 97 -9.94 -10.33 24.68
C SER A 97 -8.76 -10.44 23.71
N PHE A 98 -8.99 -10.12 22.43
CA PHE A 98 -8.07 -10.49 21.36
C PHE A 98 -7.03 -9.40 21.15
N GLU A 99 -5.80 -9.68 21.57
CA GLU A 99 -4.64 -8.79 21.49
C GLU A 99 -4.24 -8.45 20.05
N PHE A 100 -3.79 -7.20 19.88
CA PHE A 100 -3.33 -6.62 18.63
C PHE A 100 -2.03 -7.29 18.16
N THR A 101 -2.12 -8.33 17.32
CA THR A 101 -0.93 -9.00 16.77
C THR A 101 -0.69 -8.54 15.34
N VAL A 102 0.40 -7.80 15.10
CA VAL A 102 0.90 -7.59 13.75
C VAL A 102 1.67 -8.83 13.31
N ARG A 103 1.06 -9.70 12.49
CA ARG A 103 1.74 -10.86 11.89
C ARG A 103 2.31 -10.47 10.54
N VAL A 104 3.64 -10.50 10.40
CA VAL A 104 4.34 -10.29 9.13
C VAL A 104 4.72 -11.65 8.54
N PHE A 105 4.10 -12.02 7.42
CA PHE A 105 4.50 -13.18 6.63
C PHE A 105 5.45 -12.72 5.52
N LEU A 106 6.68 -13.21 5.52
CA LEU A 106 7.63 -12.98 4.44
C LEU A 106 7.33 -13.94 3.29
N ILE A 107 7.15 -13.39 2.09
CA ILE A 107 7.07 -14.16 0.84
C ILE A 107 8.33 -13.80 0.06
N SER A 108 9.36 -14.64 0.16
CA SER A 108 10.57 -14.54 -0.64
C SER A 108 10.75 -15.81 -1.47
N VAL A 109 10.95 -15.65 -2.77
CA VAL A 109 11.49 -16.73 -3.60
C VAL A 109 12.98 -16.83 -3.28
N SER A 110 13.46 -18.01 -2.89
CA SER A 110 14.81 -18.30 -2.38
C SER A 110 15.93 -17.76 -3.28
N ILE A 111 16.33 -16.51 -3.07
CA ILE A 111 17.57 -15.92 -3.55
C ILE A 111 18.33 -15.51 -2.28
N PRO A 112 19.61 -15.88 -2.11
CA PRO A 112 20.39 -15.43 -0.97
C PRO A 112 20.36 -13.90 -0.94
N LEU A 113 19.75 -13.33 0.12
CA LEU A 113 19.75 -11.88 0.30
C LEU A 113 21.21 -11.43 0.48
N PRO A 114 21.77 -10.60 -0.40
CA PRO A 114 22.98 -9.87 -0.06
C PRO A 114 22.71 -9.06 1.22
N PRO A 115 23.73 -8.73 2.04
CA PRO A 115 23.54 -8.12 3.36
C PRO A 115 22.80 -6.78 3.26
N LEU A 116 21.46 -6.86 3.31
CA LEU A 116 20.54 -5.73 3.21
C LEU A 116 20.55 -4.89 4.48
N HIS A 117 20.95 -5.51 5.60
CA HIS A 117 20.90 -4.93 6.94
C HIS A 117 21.70 -3.62 7.07
N HIS A 118 22.84 -3.49 6.38
CA HIS A 118 23.70 -2.32 6.54
C HIS A 118 23.35 -1.15 5.60
N SER A 119 22.76 -1.41 4.43
CA SER A 119 22.45 -0.38 3.43
C SER A 119 21.09 0.30 3.64
N ILE A 120 20.11 -0.43 4.18
CA ILE A 120 18.75 0.07 4.43
C ILE A 120 18.76 1.16 5.52
N GLU A 121 19.45 0.95 6.64
CA GLU A 121 19.33 1.87 7.78
C GLU A 121 19.87 3.30 7.55
N LYS A 122 20.94 3.47 6.75
CA LYS A 122 21.63 4.78 6.57
C LYS A 122 21.48 5.40 5.18
N GLY A 123 21.24 4.60 4.13
CA GLY A 123 21.12 5.07 2.74
C GLY A 123 19.71 5.51 2.34
N ASP A 124 18.70 5.08 3.09
CA ASP A 124 17.31 5.10 2.65
C ASP A 124 16.72 6.51 2.47
N LYS A 125 16.82 7.40 3.46
CA LYS A 125 16.08 8.67 3.40
C LYS A 125 16.49 9.56 2.23
N LYS A 126 17.80 9.67 1.96
CA LYS A 126 18.31 10.44 0.80
C LYS A 126 17.96 9.77 -0.52
N PHE A 127 18.04 8.45 -0.59
CA PHE A 127 17.63 7.69 -1.76
C PHE A 127 16.14 7.90 -2.09
N PHE A 128 15.26 7.74 -1.10
CA PHE A 128 13.83 7.95 -1.26
C PHE A 128 13.48 9.38 -1.62
N ALA A 129 14.13 10.37 -0.98
CA ALA A 129 13.94 11.78 -1.29
C ALA A 129 14.30 12.10 -2.75
N LYS A 130 15.50 11.71 -3.20
CA LYS A 130 15.96 11.91 -4.58
C LYS A 130 15.06 11.19 -5.60
N LYS A 131 14.63 9.97 -5.27
CA LYS A 131 13.69 9.21 -6.12
C LYS A 131 12.35 9.94 -6.24
N ASN A 132 11.79 10.40 -5.12
CA ASN A 132 10.50 11.08 -5.10
C ASN A 132 10.57 12.44 -5.81
N GLU A 133 11.66 13.18 -5.65
CA GLU A 133 11.91 14.42 -6.40
C GLU A 133 11.92 14.17 -7.92
N ARG A 134 12.61 13.12 -8.38
CA ARG A 134 12.62 12.74 -9.80
C ARG A 134 11.24 12.34 -10.32
N LEU A 135 10.45 11.62 -9.52
CA LEU A 135 9.07 11.27 -9.88
C LEU A 135 8.18 12.53 -9.98
N LYS A 136 8.29 13.45 -9.02
CA LYS A 136 7.57 14.73 -9.02
C LYS A 136 7.90 15.54 -10.27
N HIS A 137 9.20 15.71 -10.56
CA HIS A 137 9.67 16.41 -11.76
C HIS A 137 9.13 15.78 -13.06
N ASN A 138 9.18 14.45 -13.18
CA ASN A 138 8.67 13.75 -14.37
C ASN A 138 7.16 13.93 -14.55
N VAL A 139 6.38 13.93 -13.46
CA VAL A 139 4.94 14.17 -13.49
C VAL A 139 4.65 15.61 -13.92
N ASP A 140 5.39 16.59 -13.41
CA ASP A 140 5.27 17.99 -13.80
C ASP A 140 5.53 18.18 -15.30
N LEU A 141 6.61 17.57 -15.81
CA LEU A 141 6.96 17.61 -17.22
C LEU A 141 5.89 16.94 -18.10
N ALA A 142 5.42 15.75 -17.73
CA ALA A 142 4.42 15.01 -18.48
C ALA A 142 3.07 15.73 -18.49
N CYS A 143 2.60 16.21 -17.34
CA CYS A 143 1.35 16.98 -17.25
C CYS A 143 1.46 18.33 -17.96
N GLY A 144 2.65 18.96 -17.98
CA GLY A 144 2.92 20.16 -18.75
C GLY A 144 2.71 19.93 -20.24
N ARG A 145 3.41 18.93 -20.81
CA ARG A 145 3.33 18.59 -22.25
C ARG A 145 1.95 18.11 -22.69
N LEU A 146 1.20 17.44 -21.82
CA LEU A 146 -0.15 16.99 -22.14
C LEU A 146 -1.13 18.14 -22.39
N LYS A 147 -0.89 19.33 -21.80
CA LYS A 147 -1.73 20.51 -22.04
C LYS A 147 -1.66 21.00 -23.48
N ASP A 148 -0.56 20.71 -24.17
CA ASP A 148 -0.33 21.13 -25.55
C ASP A 148 -1.05 20.22 -26.56
N ILE A 149 -1.68 19.11 -26.10
CA ILE A 149 -2.35 18.13 -26.95
C ILE A 149 -3.88 18.25 -26.74
N PRO A 150 -4.64 18.86 -27.67
CA PRO A 150 -6.04 19.23 -27.46
C PRO A 150 -6.99 18.07 -27.16
N CYS A 151 -6.66 16.85 -27.61
CA CYS A 151 -7.48 15.66 -27.42
C CYS A 151 -7.12 14.83 -26.18
N LEU A 152 -6.09 15.23 -25.42
CA LEU A 152 -5.62 14.49 -24.25
C LEU A 152 -5.77 15.32 -22.98
N VAL A 153 -6.46 14.76 -21.99
CA VAL A 153 -6.67 15.41 -20.70
C VAL A 153 -6.15 14.52 -19.60
N CYS A 154 -5.32 15.06 -18.71
CA CYS A 154 -5.01 14.42 -17.44
C CYS A 154 -6.06 14.87 -16.40
N PRO A 155 -7.03 14.00 -16.01
CA PRO A 155 -8.12 14.41 -15.12
C PRO A 155 -7.63 14.75 -13.71
N LYS A 156 -6.55 14.12 -13.27
CA LYS A 156 -5.92 14.39 -11.98
C LYS A 156 -4.44 14.13 -12.07
N LYS A 157 -3.64 15.12 -11.65
CA LYS A 157 -2.20 14.99 -11.51
C LYS A 157 -1.89 13.91 -10.45
N PRO A 158 -1.08 12.90 -10.78
CA PRO A 158 -0.74 11.85 -9.85
C PRO A 158 0.19 12.37 -8.76
N GLU A 159 -0.02 11.90 -7.54
CA GLU A 159 0.78 12.23 -6.34
C GLU A 159 1.57 11.01 -5.85
N SER A 160 1.37 9.89 -6.53
CA SER A 160 1.92 8.59 -6.22
C SER A 160 1.96 7.75 -7.50
N CYS A 161 2.60 6.58 -7.46
CA CYS A 161 2.80 5.66 -8.60
C CYS A 161 3.81 6.17 -9.65
N THR A 162 4.22 5.27 -10.53
CA THR A 162 5.03 5.57 -11.71
C THR A 162 4.18 5.62 -12.99
N TYR A 163 2.87 5.86 -12.86
CA TYR A 163 1.89 5.83 -13.96
C TYR A 163 1.09 7.14 -14.00
N LEU A 164 0.64 7.49 -15.19
CA LEU A 164 -0.21 8.65 -15.45
C LEU A 164 -1.44 8.18 -16.22
N LEU A 165 -2.63 8.52 -15.74
CA LEU A 165 -3.86 8.27 -16.46
C LEU A 165 -4.19 9.48 -17.34
N VAL A 166 -4.44 9.22 -18.62
CA VAL A 166 -4.84 10.22 -19.60
C VAL A 166 -6.17 9.81 -20.19
N LYS A 167 -7.09 10.76 -20.31
CA LYS A 167 -8.38 10.62 -20.95
C LYS A 167 -8.29 11.19 -22.37
N ILE A 168 -8.79 10.44 -23.34
CA ILE A 168 -8.98 10.92 -24.71
C ILE A 168 -10.37 11.57 -24.79
N LEU A 169 -10.45 12.77 -25.36
CA LEU A 169 -11.70 13.51 -25.59
C LEU A 169 -12.37 13.11 -26.89
#